data_AF-A0A936YGU7-F1
#
_entry.id   AF-A0A936YGU7-F1
#
_cell.length_a   1.000
_cell.length_b   1.000
_cell.length_c   1.000
_cell.angle_alpha   90.00
_cell.angle_beta   90.00
_cell.angle_gamma   90.00
#
_symmetry.space_group_name_H-M   'P 1'
#
loop_
_entity.id
_entity.type
_entity.pdbx_description
1 polymer ?
#
loop_
_entity_poly.entity_id
_entity_poly.type
_entity_poly.pdbx_seq_one_letter_code
_entity_poly.pdbx_strand_id
1 'polypeptide(L)'
;MDDTAVLDISREAIFLLIKTSAPLLLVALVVGLAISLVQALTQIQEMTLSFVPKIVSIFLASLVVVPFIFHELELFTNHISDIIIGQANSDQNDDVNE
;
A
#
# COMPACT_ATOMS: atom_id res chain seq x y z
N MET A 1 1.35 18.46 20.81
CA MET A 1 1.19 18.19 19.37
C MET A 1 0.13 19.15 18.88
N ASP A 2 0.50 20.00 17.93
CA ASP A 2 -0.40 20.99 17.34
C ASP A 2 -1.44 20.30 16.43
N ASP A 3 -2.70 20.75 16.45
CA ASP A 3 -3.80 20.12 15.69
C ASP A 3 -3.49 20.05 14.19
N THR A 4 -2.72 21.01 13.68
CA THR A 4 -2.29 21.09 12.28
C THR A 4 -1.41 19.91 11.88
N ALA A 5 -0.50 19.46 12.75
CA ALA A 5 0.36 18.31 12.48
C ALA A 5 -0.43 17.00 12.35
N VAL A 6 -1.51 16.85 13.14
CA VAL A 6 -2.40 15.68 13.04
C VAL A 6 -3.16 15.68 11.71
N LEU A 7 -3.61 16.85 11.26
CA LEU A 7 -4.29 17.00 9.97
C LEU A 7 -3.36 16.70 8.78
N ASP A 8 -2.10 17.14 8.84
CA ASP A 8 -1.12 16.88 7.78
C ASP A 8 -0.78 15.39 7.67
N ILE A 9 -0.51 14.72 8.80
CA ILE A 9 -0.26 13.27 8.84
C ILE A 9 -1.48 12.50 8.31
N SER A 10 -2.68 12.93 8.67
CA SER A 10 -3.93 12.30 8.20
C SER A 10 -4.09 12.43 6.67
N ARG A 11 -3.78 13.61 6.12
CA ARG A 11 -3.81 13.87 4.69
C ARG A 11 -2.82 12.98 3.96
N GLU A 12 -1.61 12.86 4.49
CA GLU A 12 -0.56 12.04 3.90
C GLU A 12 -0.87 10.55 3.94
N ALA A 13 -1.46 10.06 5.04
CA ALA A 13 -1.96 8.69 5.13
C ALA A 13 -3.03 8.38 4.05
N ILE A 14 -3.91 9.33 3.75
CA ILE A 14 -4.89 9.19 2.66
C ILE A 14 -4.19 9.15 1.30
N PHE A 15 -3.19 10.02 1.07
CA PHE A 15 -2.41 9.99 -0.17
C PHE A 15 -1.63 8.68 -0.34
N LEU A 16 -1.04 8.17 0.74
CA LEU A 16 -0.38 6.87 0.79
C LEU A 16 -1.34 5.76 0.39
N LEU A 17 -2.56 5.74 0.93
CA LEU A 17 -3.59 4.76 0.56
C LEU A 17 -3.95 4.83 -0.92
N ILE A 18 -4.14 6.03 -1.47
CA ILE A 18 -4.48 6.21 -2.89
C ILE A 18 -3.31 5.75 -3.77
N LYS A 19 -2.09 6.17 -3.46
CA LYS A 19 -0.87 5.82 -4.20
C LYS A 19 -0.59 4.32 -4.16
N THR A 20 -0.81 3.70 -3.00
CA THR A 20 -0.61 2.26 -2.77
C THR A 20 -1.67 1.41 -3.47
N SER A 21 -2.94 1.85 -3.41
CA SER A 21 -4.07 1.12 -3.99
C SER A 21 -4.16 1.22 -5.51
N ALA A 22 -3.68 2.29 -6.14
CA ALA A 22 -3.74 2.46 -7.60
C ALA A 22 -3.09 1.30 -8.40
N PRO A 23 -1.81 0.93 -8.18
CA PRO A 23 -1.21 -0.20 -8.88
C PRO A 23 -1.78 -1.54 -8.44
N LEU A 24 -2.16 -1.69 -7.16
CA LEU A 24 -2.84 -2.88 -6.65
C LEU A 24 -4.14 -3.15 -7.42
N LEU A 25 -4.97 -2.12 -7.60
CA LEU A 25 -6.24 -2.21 -8.32
C LEU A 25 -6.03 -2.50 -9.80
N LEU A 26 -5.01 -1.91 -10.43
CA LEU A 26 -4.70 -2.17 -11.84
C LEU A 26 -4.27 -3.63 -12.06
N VAL A 27 -3.37 -4.15 -11.23
CA VAL A 27 -2.95 -5.56 -11.28
C VAL A 27 -4.14 -6.48 -11.01
N ALA A 28 -4.94 -6.20 -9.99
CA ALA A 28 -6.13 -6.98 -9.66
C ALA A 28 -7.16 -6.98 -10.81
N LEU A 29 -7.35 -5.85 -11.49
CA LEU A 29 -8.22 -5.73 -12.65
C LEU A 29 -7.72 -6.60 -13.80
N VAL A 30 -6.45 -6.46 -14.20
CA VAL A 30 -5.88 -7.20 -15.34
C VAL A 30 -5.94 -8.71 -15.08
N VAL A 31 -5.49 -9.15 -13.91
CA VAL A 31 -5.49 -10.58 -13.53
C VAL A 31 -6.92 -11.11 -13.39
N GLY A 32 -7.80 -10.36 -12.73
CA GLY A 32 -9.20 -10.73 -12.55
C GLY A 32 -9.95 -10.87 -13.87
N LEU A 33 -9.72 -9.96 -14.81
CA LEU A 33 -10.29 -10.00 -16.15
C LEU A 33 -9.73 -11.16 -16.99
N ALA A 34 -8.43 -11.43 -16.92
CA ALA A 34 -7.83 -12.54 -17.64
C ALA A 34 -8.43 -13.89 -17.21
N ILE A 35 -8.60 -14.10 -15.89
CA ILE A 35 -9.17 -15.34 -15.35
C ILE A 35 -10.65 -15.46 -15.70
N SER A 36 -11.43 -14.37 -15.54
CA SER A 36 -12.86 -14.41 -15.85
C SER A 36 -13.11 -14.69 -17.33
N LEU A 37 -12.24 -14.19 -18.21
CA LEU A 37 -12.28 -14.48 -19.64
C LEU A 37 -11.96 -15.96 -19.93
N VAL A 38 -10.89 -16.52 -19.34
CA VAL A 38 -10.54 -17.94 -19.52
C VAL A 38 -11.66 -18.86 -19.01
N GLN A 39 -12.25 -18.52 -17.87
CA GLN A 39 -13.39 -19.24 -17.31
C GLN A 39 -14.61 -19.19 -18.24
N ALA A 40 -14.90 -18.02 -18.84
CA ALA A 40 -16.01 -17.86 -19.78
C ALA A 40 -15.77 -18.60 -21.12
N LEU A 41 -14.55 -18.54 -21.67
CA LEU A 41 -14.21 -19.13 -22.97
C LEU A 41 -14.22 -20.67 -22.97
N THR A 42 -13.83 -21.29 -21.85
CA THR A 42 -13.76 -22.76 -21.73
C THR A 42 -15.06 -23.40 -21.24
N GLN A 43 -16.06 -22.59 -20.85
CA GLN A 43 -17.36 -23.03 -20.31
C GLN A 43 -17.26 -23.96 -19.09
N ILE A 44 -16.11 -24.03 -18.41
CA ILE A 44 -15.92 -24.87 -17.23
C ILE A 44 -16.58 -24.18 -16.03
N GLN A 45 -17.77 -24.65 -15.64
CA GLN A 45 -18.51 -24.22 -14.45
C GLN A 45 -18.34 -25.19 -13.27
N GLU A 46 -17.39 -26.11 -13.33
CA GLU A 46 -17.06 -27.01 -12.24
C GLU A 46 -16.37 -26.23 -11.10
N MET A 47 -17.08 -26.08 -9.98
CA MET A 47 -16.70 -25.23 -8.85
C MET A 47 -15.31 -25.58 -8.28
N THR A 48 -14.90 -26.85 -8.33
CA THR A 48 -13.62 -27.34 -7.80
C THR A 48 -12.44 -27.07 -8.73
N LEU A 49 -12.61 -27.22 -10.04
CA LEU A 49 -11.54 -27.03 -11.03
C LEU A 49 -11.26 -25.55 -11.30
N SER A 50 -12.29 -24.69 -11.19
CA SER A 50 -12.12 -23.24 -11.26
C SER A 50 -11.47 -22.64 -10.00
N PHE A 51 -11.40 -23.37 -8.89
CA PHE A 51 -10.89 -22.85 -7.62
C PHE A 51 -9.36 -22.73 -7.61
N VAL A 52 -8.67 -23.76 -8.10
CA VAL A 52 -7.20 -23.83 -8.06
C VAL A 52 -6.53 -22.73 -8.89
N PRO A 53 -6.88 -22.52 -10.18
CA PRO A 53 -6.26 -21.45 -10.98
C PRO A 53 -6.51 -20.06 -10.38
N LYS A 54 -7.67 -19.86 -9.74
CA LYS A 54 -8.06 -18.59 -9.12
C LYS A 54 -7.20 -18.28 -7.89
N ILE A 55 -6.99 -19.24 -7.00
CA ILE A 55 -6.12 -19.09 -5.82
C ILE A 55 -4.68 -18.82 -6.22
N VAL A 56 -4.14 -19.60 -7.17
CA VAL A 56 -2.76 -19.43 -7.65
C VAL A 56 -2.56 -18.04 -8.26
N SER A 57 -3.53 -17.56 -9.04
CA SER A 57 -3.44 -16.24 -9.67
C SER A 57 -3.51 -15.09 -8.65
N ILE A 58 -4.39 -15.18 -7.64
CA ILE A 58 -4.45 -14.19 -6.55
C ILE A 58 -3.14 -14.18 -5.75
N PHE A 59 -2.58 -15.37 -5.48
CA PHE A 59 -1.32 -15.50 -4.79
C PHE A 59 -0.16 -14.84 -5.57
N LEU A 60 -0.05 -15.14 -6.87
CA LEU A 60 0.94 -14.50 -7.76
C LEU A 60 0.75 -12.98 -7.85
N ALA A 61 -0.49 -12.51 -8.00
CA ALA A 61 -0.78 -11.08 -8.05
C ALA A 61 -0.39 -10.39 -6.73
N SER A 62 -0.70 -11.02 -5.59
CA SER A 62 -0.33 -10.49 -4.27
C SER A 62 1.18 -10.41 -4.09
N LEU A 63 1.94 -11.44 -4.50
CA LEU A 63 3.41 -11.45 -4.43
C LEU A 63 4.06 -10.27 -5.17
N VAL A 64 3.50 -9.87 -6.31
CA VAL A 64 4.00 -8.74 -7.10
C VAL A 64 3.72 -7.41 -6.39
N VAL A 65 2.59 -7.30 -5.69
CA VAL A 65 2.17 -6.04 -5.07
C VAL A 65 2.76 -5.84 -3.67
N VAL A 66 3.05 -6.91 -2.94
CA VAL A 66 3.71 -6.86 -1.61
C VAL A 66 4.94 -5.94 -1.56
N PRO A 67 5.98 -6.07 -2.41
CA PRO A 67 7.18 -5.23 -2.33
C PRO A 67 6.87 -3.74 -2.52
N PHE A 68 5.88 -3.42 -3.34
CA PHE A 68 5.46 -2.03 -3.56
C PHE A 68 4.82 -1.42 -2.31
N ILE A 69 3.91 -2.16 -1.65
CA ILE A 69 3.27 -1.73 -0.40
C ILE A 69 4.33 -1.48 0.69
N PHE A 70 5.31 -2.39 0.81
CA PHE A 70 6.38 -2.26 1.79
C PHE A 70 7.23 -1.01 1.56
N HIS A 71 7.57 -0.70 0.32
CA HIS A 71 8.34 0.51 -0.01
C HIS A 71 7.60 1.79 0.38
N GLU A 72 6.31 1.87 0.07
CA GLU A 72 5.48 3.04 0.41
C GLU A 72 5.32 3.21 1.94
N LEU A 73 5.16 2.10 2.68
CA LEU A 73 5.12 2.11 4.14
C LEU A 73 6.44 2.55 4.78
N GLU A 74 7.58 2.12 4.21
CA GLU A 74 8.91 2.54 4.67
C GLU A 74 9.08 4.05 4.51
N LEU A 75 8.72 4.60 3.35
CA LEU A 75 8.77 6.05 3.11
C LEU A 75 7.91 6.83 4.11
N PHE A 76 6.69 6.38 4.38
CA PHE A 76 5.80 7.00 5.36
C PHE A 76 6.37 6.91 6.78
N THR A 77 6.92 5.76 7.16
CA THR A 77 7.51 5.54 8.49
C THR A 77 8.72 6.45 8.70
N ASN A 78 9.59 6.55 7.71
CA ASN A 78 10.75 7.44 7.75
C ASN A 78 10.32 8.90 7.84
N HIS A 79 9.27 9.30 7.11
CA HIS A 79 8.73 10.66 7.19
C HIS A 79 8.26 11.03 8.60
N ILE A 80 7.49 10.14 9.25
CA ILE A 80 7.04 10.36 10.63
C ILE A 80 8.23 10.37 11.60
N SER A 81 9.21 9.48 11.40
CA SER A 81 10.42 9.45 12.21
C SER A 81 11.21 10.76 12.09
N ASP A 82 11.37 11.31 10.88
CA ASP A 82 12.05 12.59 10.64
C ASP A 82 11.32 13.75 11.31
N ILE A 83 9.98 13.77 11.31
CA ILE A 83 9.21 14.78 12.04
C ILE A 83 9.49 14.69 13.55
N ILE A 84 9.55 13.49 14.11
CA ILE A 84 9.76 13.29 15.56
C ILE A 84 11.19 13.66 15.97
N ILE A 85 12.20 13.19 15.22
CA ILE A 85 13.61 13.43 15.54
C ILE A 85 14.01 14.87 15.21
N GLY A 86 13.44 15.45 14.14
CA GLY A 86 13.62 16.84 13.76
C GLY A 86 13.14 17.81 14.84
N GLN A 87 12.02 17.49 15.52
CA GLN A 87 11.55 18.26 16.69
C GLN A 87 12.46 18.10 17.91
N ALA A 88 12.99 16.89 18.14
CA ALA A 88 13.93 16.64 19.26
C ALA A 88 15.26 17.42 19.12
N ASN A 89 15.70 17.69 17.89
CA ASN A 89 16.94 18.43 17.65
C ASN A 89 16.77 19.96 17.83
N SER A 90 15.55 20.48 17.69
CA SER A 90 15.25 21.90 17.96
C SER A 90 15.22 22.23 19.46
N ASP A 91 14.75 21.33 20.32
CA ASP A 91 14.75 21.55 21.78
C ASP A 91 16.18 21.63 22.35
N GLN A 92 17.12 20.86 21.81
CA GLN A 92 18.53 20.87 22.26
C GLN A 92 19.27 22.17 21.92
N ASN A 93 18.85 22.92 20.89
CA ASN A 93 19.51 24.14 20.45
C ASN A 93 19.11 25.38 21.27
N ASP A 94 17.95 25.33 21.96
CA ASP A 94 17.54 26.40 22.88
C ASP A 94 18.28 26.31 24.22
N ASP A 95 18.70 25.11 24.65
CA ASP A 95 19.49 24.90 25.89
C ASP A 95 20.99 25.29 25.77
N VAL A 96 21.53 25.43 24.55
CA VAL A 96 22.96 25.75 24.32
C VAL A 96 23.20 27.25 24.17
N ASN A 97 22.14 28.03 23.94
CA ASN A 97 22.20 29.47 23.70
C ASN A 97 21.79 30.34 24.92
N GLU A 98 21.71 29.75 26.12
CA GLU A 98 21.65 30.45 27.41
C GLU A 98 23.00 30.42 28.15
#